data_AF-A0A090QGH1-F1
#
_entry.id   AF-A0A090QGH1-F1
#
_cell.length_a   1.000
_cell.length_b   1.000
_cell.length_c   1.000
_cell.angle_alpha   90.00
_cell.angle_beta   90.00
_cell.angle_gamma   90.00
#
_symmetry.space_group_name_H-M   'P 1'
#
loop_
_entity.id
_entity.type
_entity.pdbx_description
1 polymer ?
#
loop_
_entity_poly.entity_id
_entity_poly.type
_entity_poly.pdbx_seq_one_letter_code
_entity_poly.pdbx_strand_id
1 'polypeptide(L)'
;MRILGILMLVLMTSSCYQVERDCSNFRTGTFIWEQESGGKLLKTTFTRTEEFQIETYEGVIDSSRVEWINDCEWRIIPINPKTNADSRAYLFRILNTTEDSYTFEFKQSGREQTYQGTAVKNKSHIMFEIFSSADAWIALVTLIFLEIVLGIDNIIFISLAADKLPADQRKKATNIGLALAMILRIALLFGISVLISLQAPWFIFDWGLGSRIHIWAVFNSYRWWYILII
;
A
#
# COMPACT_ATOMS: atom_id res chain seq x y z
N MET A 1 -44.85 -14.70 1.05
CA MET A 1 -43.88 -15.83 1.10
C MET A 1 -42.96 -15.91 -0.12
N ARG A 2 -43.40 -15.55 -1.34
CA ARG A 2 -42.53 -15.59 -2.55
C ARG A 2 -41.46 -14.49 -2.63
N ILE A 3 -41.74 -13.28 -2.14
CA ILE A 3 -40.83 -12.13 -2.22
C ILE A 3 -39.67 -12.25 -1.20
N LEU A 4 -39.91 -12.88 -0.05
CA LEU A 4 -38.90 -13.10 0.99
C LEU A 4 -37.81 -14.09 0.53
N GLY A 5 -38.18 -15.09 -0.28
CA GLY A 5 -37.24 -16.04 -0.86
C GLY A 5 -36.33 -15.41 -1.92
N ILE A 6 -36.81 -14.40 -2.66
CA ILE A 6 -36.01 -13.67 -3.65
C ILE A 6 -35.03 -12.73 -2.96
N LEU A 7 -35.44 -12.05 -1.88
CA LEU A 7 -34.57 -11.19 -1.08
C LEU A 7 -33.43 -11.97 -0.41
N MET A 8 -33.71 -13.20 0.04
CA MET A 8 -32.71 -14.08 0.66
C MET A 8 -31.73 -14.68 -0.38
N LEU A 9 -32.18 -14.86 -1.63
CA LEU A 9 -31.34 -15.33 -2.74
C LEU A 9 -30.35 -14.25 -3.22
N VAL A 10 -30.75 -12.97 -3.19
CA VAL A 10 -29.89 -11.81 -3.53
C VAL A 10 -28.85 -11.53 -2.44
N LEU A 11 -29.14 -11.85 -1.18
CA LEU A 11 -28.18 -11.74 -0.06
C LEU A 11 -27.12 -12.86 -0.05
N MET A 12 -27.29 -13.92 -0.86
CA MET A 12 -26.37 -15.07 -0.93
C MET A 12 -25.39 -15.02 -2.10
N THR A 13 -25.45 -14.01 -2.98
CA THR A 13 -24.34 -13.71 -3.91
C THR A 13 -23.26 -12.95 -3.15
N SER A 14 -22.58 -13.70 -2.28
CA SER A 14 -21.17 -13.59 -1.92
C SER A 14 -20.42 -12.48 -2.66
N SER A 15 -20.24 -11.36 -1.98
CA SER A 15 -19.02 -10.58 -2.15
C SER A 15 -17.88 -11.43 -1.61
N CYS A 16 -17.38 -12.37 -2.42
CA CYS A 16 -16.03 -12.84 -2.24
C CYS A 16 -15.12 -11.65 -2.55
N TYR A 17 -14.78 -10.87 -1.53
CA TYR A 17 -13.65 -9.95 -1.61
C TYR A 17 -12.39 -10.81 -1.69
N GLN A 18 -12.04 -11.24 -2.91
CA GLN A 18 -10.72 -11.81 -3.14
C GLN A 18 -9.74 -10.64 -3.05
N VAL A 19 -8.78 -10.76 -2.13
CA VAL A 19 -7.65 -9.83 -2.10
C VAL A 19 -6.92 -10.05 -3.42
N GLU A 20 -6.99 -9.06 -4.32
CA GLU A 20 -6.27 -9.04 -5.59
C GLU A 20 -4.76 -9.16 -5.26
N ARG A 21 -4.18 -10.33 -5.56
CA ARG A 21 -2.76 -10.59 -5.32
C ARG A 21 -1.97 -10.27 -6.57
N ASP A 22 -1.56 -9.02 -6.69
CA ASP A 22 -0.73 -8.60 -7.80
C ASP A 22 0.75 -8.89 -7.55
N CYS A 23 1.15 -10.13 -7.82
CA CYS A 23 2.53 -10.57 -7.67
C CYS A 23 3.47 -9.99 -8.75
N SER A 24 2.91 -9.55 -9.88
CA SER A 24 3.70 -9.05 -11.03
C SER A 24 4.51 -7.81 -10.64
N ASN A 25 3.90 -6.93 -9.86
CA ASN A 25 4.49 -5.71 -9.30
C ASN A 25 5.66 -5.93 -8.35
N PHE A 26 5.90 -7.18 -7.94
CA PHE A 26 6.99 -7.54 -7.04
C PHE A 26 8.07 -8.36 -7.72
N ARG A 27 7.94 -8.75 -9.00
CA ARG A 27 8.93 -9.59 -9.68
C ARG A 27 10.32 -8.99 -9.69
N THR A 28 10.41 -7.70 -9.98
CA THR A 28 11.67 -6.97 -9.98
C THR A 28 11.62 -5.80 -9.01
N GLY A 29 12.77 -5.36 -8.55
CA GLY A 29 12.89 -4.19 -7.69
C GLY A 29 13.89 -4.40 -6.56
N THR A 30 14.00 -3.39 -5.71
CA THR A 30 14.82 -3.45 -4.49
C THR A 30 13.93 -3.54 -3.28
N PHE A 31 14.19 -4.53 -2.44
CA PHE A 31 13.39 -4.87 -1.28
C PHE A 31 14.25 -4.90 -0.02
N ILE A 32 13.58 -4.69 1.09
CA ILE A 32 14.16 -4.69 2.43
C ILE A 32 13.36 -5.69 3.25
N TRP A 33 14.07 -6.59 3.90
CA TRP A 33 13.51 -7.52 4.87
C TRP A 33 14.20 -7.32 6.20
N GLU A 34 13.40 -7.03 7.23
CA GLU A 34 13.86 -6.84 8.61
C GLU A 34 13.39 -8.01 9.48
N GLN A 35 14.31 -8.60 10.23
CA GLN A 35 14.03 -9.66 11.20
C GLN A 35 14.75 -9.34 12.51
N GLU A 36 14.04 -9.45 13.63
CA GLU A 36 14.65 -9.35 14.95
C GLU A 36 15.25 -10.70 15.34
N SER A 37 16.55 -10.73 15.66
CA SER A 37 17.22 -11.92 16.15
C SER A 37 18.20 -11.53 17.25
N GLY A 38 18.01 -12.10 18.45
CA GLY A 38 18.88 -11.84 19.60
C GLY A 38 18.86 -10.38 20.11
N GLY A 39 17.75 -9.65 19.95
CA GLY A 39 17.62 -8.25 20.37
C GLY A 39 18.26 -7.23 19.43
N LYS A 40 18.71 -7.67 18.25
CA LYS A 40 19.21 -6.82 17.16
C LYS A 40 18.25 -6.91 15.97
N LEU A 41 17.90 -5.77 15.38
CA LEU A 41 17.19 -5.72 14.11
C LEU A 41 18.19 -6.02 12.98
N LEU A 42 18.04 -7.19 12.37
CA LEU A 42 18.81 -7.61 11.21
C LEU A 42 18.08 -7.13 9.95
N LYS A 43 18.77 -6.31 9.16
CA LYS A 43 18.23 -5.75 7.92
C LYS A 43 18.96 -6.34 6.73
N THR A 44 18.21 -7.04 5.89
CA THR A 44 18.68 -7.58 4.60
C THR A 44 18.11 -6.72 3.50
N THR A 45 18.97 -6.18 2.64
CA THR A 45 18.54 -5.48 1.43
C THR A 45 18.84 -6.36 0.23
N PHE A 46 17.87 -6.56 -0.64
CA PHE A 46 18.07 -7.37 -1.83
C PHE A 46 17.48 -6.72 -3.06
N THR A 47 18.22 -6.74 -4.16
CA THR A 47 17.78 -6.27 -5.47
C THR A 47 17.53 -7.47 -6.35
N ARG A 48 16.31 -7.60 -6.86
CA ARG A 48 15.87 -8.68 -7.73
C ARG A 48 15.62 -8.16 -9.14
N THR A 49 16.20 -8.87 -10.11
CA THR A 49 15.98 -8.74 -11.55
C THR A 49 15.32 -10.02 -12.06
N GLU A 50 15.06 -10.10 -13.37
CA GLU A 50 14.48 -11.32 -13.98
C GLU A 50 15.38 -12.55 -13.84
N GLU A 51 16.70 -12.37 -13.83
CA GLU A 51 17.67 -13.48 -13.84
C GLU A 51 18.48 -13.60 -12.54
N PHE A 52 18.65 -12.50 -11.79
CA PHE A 52 19.55 -12.42 -10.65
C PHE A 52 18.92 -11.73 -9.45
N GLN A 53 19.28 -12.19 -8.26
CA GLN A 53 19.03 -11.54 -6.99
C GLN A 53 20.35 -11.32 -6.27
N ILE A 54 20.59 -10.07 -5.86
CA ILE A 54 21.78 -9.64 -5.15
C ILE A 54 21.35 -9.26 -3.73
N GLU A 55 21.84 -10.00 -2.74
CA GLU A 55 21.50 -9.82 -1.33
C GLU A 55 22.66 -9.16 -0.61
N THR A 56 22.36 -8.23 0.29
CA THR A 56 23.33 -7.59 1.17
C THR A 56 22.90 -7.79 2.61
N TYR A 57 23.66 -8.57 3.35
CA TYR A 57 23.45 -8.89 4.76
C TYR A 57 24.69 -8.51 5.56
N GLU A 58 24.54 -7.61 6.54
CA GLU A 58 25.66 -7.09 7.36
C GLU A 58 26.88 -6.60 6.55
N GLY A 59 26.63 -6.08 5.33
CA GLY A 59 27.68 -5.60 4.42
C GLY A 59 28.35 -6.67 3.56
N VAL A 60 28.00 -7.94 3.75
CA VAL A 60 28.39 -9.05 2.86
C VAL A 60 27.40 -9.10 1.71
N ILE A 61 27.93 -9.14 0.48
CA ILE A 61 27.13 -9.22 -0.75
C ILE A 61 27.19 -10.66 -1.27
N ASP A 62 26.02 -11.28 -1.41
CA ASP A 62 25.84 -12.57 -2.06
C ASP A 62 24.98 -12.43 -3.31
N SER A 63 25.22 -13.30 -4.30
CA SER A 63 24.51 -13.28 -5.57
C SER A 63 23.92 -14.64 -5.88
N SER A 64 22.69 -14.63 -6.33
CA SER A 64 21.91 -15.82 -6.64
C SER A 64 21.18 -15.66 -7.97
N ARG A 65 20.96 -16.78 -8.67
CA ARG A 65 20.11 -16.83 -9.86
C ARG A 65 18.65 -16.95 -9.47
N VAL A 66 17.79 -16.25 -10.19
CA VAL A 66 16.33 -16.26 -10.02
C VAL A 66 15.72 -17.08 -11.14
N GLU A 67 14.83 -18.01 -10.79
CA GLU A 67 14.06 -18.79 -11.75
C GLU A 67 12.58 -18.78 -11.34
N TRP A 68 11.75 -18.09 -12.13
CA TRP A 68 10.30 -18.01 -11.90
C TRP A 68 9.62 -19.32 -12.29
N ILE A 69 8.73 -19.79 -11.43
CA ILE A 69 7.90 -20.97 -11.67
C ILE A 69 6.51 -20.53 -12.14
N ASN A 70 5.99 -19.46 -11.55
CA ASN A 70 4.76 -18.77 -11.96
C ASN A 70 4.82 -17.29 -11.53
N ASP A 71 3.69 -16.59 -11.47
CA ASP A 71 3.63 -15.16 -11.11
C ASP A 71 3.98 -14.88 -9.64
N CYS A 72 3.71 -15.82 -8.73
CA CYS A 72 3.88 -15.64 -7.29
C CYS A 72 4.95 -16.55 -6.67
N GLU A 73 5.50 -17.50 -7.43
CA GLU A 73 6.47 -18.48 -6.97
C GLU A 73 7.74 -18.45 -7.82
N TRP A 74 8.88 -18.45 -7.15
CA TRP A 74 10.21 -18.50 -7.78
C TRP A 74 11.16 -19.29 -6.90
N ARG A 75 12.26 -19.72 -7.49
CA ARG A 75 13.38 -20.29 -6.75
C ARG A 75 14.62 -19.43 -6.92
N ILE A 76 15.44 -19.45 -5.88
CA ILE A 76 16.74 -18.78 -5.83
C ILE A 76 17.82 -19.84 -5.73
N ILE A 77 18.80 -19.78 -6.63
CA ILE A 77 19.91 -20.73 -6.70
C ILE A 77 21.21 -19.96 -6.43
N PRO A 78 21.93 -20.25 -5.34
CA PRO A 78 23.19 -19.57 -5.02
C PRO A 78 24.24 -19.77 -6.12
N ILE A 79 24.90 -18.69 -6.55
CA ILE A 79 25.91 -18.75 -7.63
C ILE A 79 27.25 -19.29 -7.11
N ASN A 80 27.59 -18.98 -5.86
CA ASN A 80 28.88 -19.35 -5.27
C ASN A 80 28.74 -20.02 -3.88
N PRO A 81 28.13 -21.23 -3.81
CA PRO A 81 27.92 -21.91 -2.54
C PRO A 81 29.25 -22.30 -1.89
N LYS A 82 29.38 -22.11 -0.57
CA LYS A 82 30.57 -22.50 0.20
C LYS A 82 30.51 -23.95 0.67
N THR A 83 29.31 -24.46 0.90
CA THR A 83 29.08 -25.85 1.33
C THR A 83 28.03 -26.55 0.47
N ASN A 84 28.00 -27.89 0.51
CA ASN A 84 26.97 -28.69 -0.17
C ASN A 84 25.55 -28.45 0.39
N ALA A 85 25.42 -27.90 1.59
CA ALA A 85 24.13 -27.50 2.13
C ALA A 85 23.65 -26.18 1.47
N ASP A 86 24.58 -25.28 1.18
CA ASP A 86 24.32 -23.96 0.57
C ASP A 86 24.05 -24.05 -0.94
N SER A 87 24.41 -25.15 -1.60
CA SER A 87 24.11 -25.35 -3.02
C SER A 87 22.63 -25.66 -3.29
N ARG A 88 21.82 -25.85 -2.25
CA ARG A 88 20.38 -26.14 -2.38
C ARG A 88 19.62 -24.86 -2.69
N ALA A 89 18.75 -24.94 -3.68
CA ALA A 89 17.86 -23.83 -4.03
C ALA A 89 16.87 -23.54 -2.90
N TYR A 90 16.50 -22.27 -2.75
CA TYR A 90 15.40 -21.84 -1.90
C TYR A 90 14.17 -21.56 -2.77
N LEU A 91 13.03 -22.16 -2.41
CA LEU A 91 11.76 -21.93 -3.08
C LEU A 91 10.97 -20.89 -2.28
N PHE A 92 10.48 -19.87 -2.95
CA PHE A 92 9.69 -18.78 -2.37
C PHE A 92 8.29 -18.75 -2.98
N ARG A 93 7.32 -18.29 -2.18
CA ARG A 93 5.93 -18.08 -2.57
C ARG A 93 5.39 -16.81 -1.91
N ILE A 94 4.85 -15.89 -2.71
CA ILE A 94 4.09 -14.73 -2.22
C ILE A 94 2.75 -15.24 -1.68
N LEU A 95 2.44 -14.89 -0.43
CA LEU A 95 1.18 -15.22 0.22
C LEU A 95 0.17 -14.08 0.06
N ASN A 96 0.59 -12.86 0.40
CA ASN A 96 -0.26 -11.68 0.33
C ASN A 96 0.55 -10.46 -0.14
N THR A 97 -0.12 -9.53 -0.82
CA THR A 97 0.47 -8.29 -1.34
C THR A 97 -0.23 -7.08 -0.75
N THR A 98 0.51 -6.00 -0.62
CA THR A 98 0.02 -4.64 -0.33
C THR A 98 0.54 -3.72 -1.42
N GLU A 99 0.40 -2.40 -1.27
CA GLU A 99 0.95 -1.42 -2.21
C GLU A 99 2.50 -1.50 -2.29
N ASP A 100 3.17 -1.48 -1.13
CA ASP A 100 4.62 -1.39 -1.04
C ASP A 100 5.30 -2.65 -0.48
N SER A 101 4.55 -3.66 -0.04
CA SER A 101 5.12 -4.83 0.62
C SER A 101 4.40 -6.12 0.26
N TYR A 102 5.08 -7.24 0.46
CA TYR A 102 4.49 -8.56 0.31
C TYR A 102 4.96 -9.48 1.44
N THR A 103 4.06 -10.37 1.86
CA THR A 103 4.41 -11.48 2.74
C THR A 103 4.76 -12.69 1.88
N PHE A 104 5.80 -13.40 2.26
CA PHE A 104 6.23 -14.59 1.55
C PHE A 104 6.54 -15.72 2.53
N GLU A 105 6.43 -16.94 2.01
CA GLU A 105 7.00 -18.11 2.64
C GLU A 105 8.14 -18.65 1.78
N PHE A 106 9.13 -19.25 2.43
CA PHE A 106 10.24 -19.89 1.74
C PHE A 106 10.64 -21.20 2.41
N LYS A 107 11.18 -22.11 1.60
CA LYS A 107 11.73 -23.39 2.06
C LYS A 107 12.99 -23.74 1.29
N GLN A 108 13.93 -24.40 1.97
CA GLN A 108 15.10 -24.96 1.32
C GLN A 108 14.73 -26.26 0.60
N SER A 109 15.24 -26.46 -0.62
CA SER A 109 15.02 -27.68 -1.39
C SER A 109 15.48 -28.91 -0.59
N GLY A 110 14.62 -29.93 -0.53
CA GLY A 110 14.85 -31.15 0.26
C GLY A 110 14.65 -31.01 1.77
N ARG A 111 14.09 -29.90 2.26
CA ARG A 111 13.60 -29.76 3.64
C ARG A 111 12.11 -29.46 3.66
N GLU A 112 11.42 -29.95 4.70
CA GLU A 112 10.00 -29.68 4.92
C GLU A 112 9.74 -28.37 5.70
N GLN A 113 10.75 -27.85 6.39
CA GLN A 113 10.60 -26.63 7.18
C GLN A 113 10.37 -25.41 6.27
N THR A 114 9.29 -24.69 6.56
CA THR A 114 8.91 -23.43 5.90
C THR A 114 9.09 -22.27 6.85
N TYR A 115 9.62 -21.17 6.34
CA TYR A 115 9.79 -19.92 7.07
C TYR A 115 8.96 -18.84 6.40
N GLN A 116 8.54 -17.83 7.15
CA GLN A 116 7.79 -16.70 6.63
C GLN A 116 8.53 -15.39 6.90
N GLY A 117 8.33 -14.43 6.01
CA GLY A 117 8.90 -13.10 6.11
C GLY A 117 8.04 -12.07 5.38
N THR A 118 8.38 -10.81 5.59
CA THR A 118 7.76 -9.68 4.90
C THR A 118 8.86 -8.85 4.25
N ALA A 119 8.72 -8.61 2.95
CA ALA A 119 9.61 -7.76 2.20
C ALA A 119 8.89 -6.46 1.84
N VAL A 120 9.56 -5.34 2.07
CA VAL A 120 9.06 -3.99 1.78
C VAL A 120 9.90 -3.41 0.65
N LYS A 121 9.26 -2.86 -0.38
CA LYS A 121 9.94 -2.11 -1.44
C LYS A 121 10.75 -0.98 -0.82
N ASN A 122 11.97 -0.78 -1.33
CA ASN A 122 12.82 0.30 -0.86
C ASN A 122 12.25 1.65 -1.33
N LYS A 123 11.82 2.49 -0.38
CA LYS A 123 11.26 3.83 -0.64
C LYS A 123 12.09 4.69 -1.60
N SER A 124 13.42 4.56 -1.55
CA SER A 124 14.29 5.31 -2.46
C SER A 124 14.12 4.90 -3.93
N HIS A 125 13.88 3.61 -4.20
CA HIS A 125 13.65 3.09 -5.55
C HIS A 125 12.22 3.41 -6.02
N ILE A 126 11.24 3.27 -5.11
CA ILE A 126 9.82 3.60 -5.37
C ILE A 126 9.69 5.05 -5.85
N MET A 127 10.37 5.99 -5.17
CA MET A 127 10.34 7.40 -5.53
C MET A 127 10.83 7.64 -6.97
N PHE A 128 11.91 6.96 -7.39
CA PHE A 128 12.46 7.09 -8.74
C PHE A 128 11.52 6.51 -9.81
N GLU A 129 10.88 5.37 -9.53
CA GLU A 129 9.89 4.77 -10.42
C GLU A 129 8.68 5.69 -10.63
N ILE A 130 8.18 6.33 -9.56
CA ILE A 130 7.05 7.26 -9.65
C ILE A 130 7.38 8.45 -10.55
N PHE A 131 8.56 9.05 -10.42
CA PHE A 131 8.93 10.17 -11.30
C PHE A 131 9.19 9.75 -12.75
N SER A 132 9.50 8.47 -12.97
CA SER A 132 9.77 7.92 -14.30
C SER A 132 8.53 7.30 -14.95
N SER A 133 7.43 7.11 -14.21
CA SER A 133 6.22 6.45 -14.71
C SER A 133 5.27 7.43 -15.38
N ALA A 134 4.78 7.07 -16.57
CA ALA A 134 3.85 7.91 -17.32
C ALA A 134 2.51 8.12 -16.57
N ASP A 135 2.05 7.09 -15.87
CA ASP A 135 0.79 7.12 -15.12
C ASP A 135 0.80 8.16 -13.99
N ALA A 136 1.94 8.31 -13.30
CA ALA A 136 2.08 9.33 -12.25
C ALA A 136 1.95 10.75 -12.81
N TRP A 137 2.54 11.02 -13.99
CA TRP A 137 2.41 12.31 -14.65
C TRP A 137 0.98 12.58 -15.14
N ILE A 138 0.29 11.56 -15.67
CA ILE A 138 -1.12 11.68 -16.09
C ILE A 138 -2.01 11.99 -14.88
N ALA A 139 -1.83 11.27 -13.77
CA ALA A 139 -2.57 11.51 -12.54
C ALA A 139 -2.31 12.92 -11.99
N LEU A 140 -1.05 13.37 -11.99
CA LEU A 140 -0.67 14.72 -11.56
C LEU A 140 -1.29 15.81 -12.42
N VAL A 141 -1.24 15.68 -13.75
CA VAL A 141 -1.87 16.63 -14.68
C VAL A 141 -3.38 16.66 -14.49
N THR A 142 -4.02 15.50 -14.34
CA THR A 142 -5.46 15.39 -14.10
C THR A 142 -5.86 16.07 -12.78
N LEU A 143 -5.07 15.86 -11.73
CA LEU A 143 -5.30 16.47 -10.42
C LEU A 143 -5.15 17.99 -10.49
N ILE A 144 -4.09 18.50 -11.14
CA ILE A 144 -3.91 19.94 -11.36
C ILE A 144 -5.08 20.53 -12.18
N PHE A 145 -5.51 19.84 -13.23
CA PHE A 145 -6.64 20.28 -14.05
C PHE A 145 -7.93 20.41 -13.23
N LEU A 146 -8.28 19.38 -12.45
CA LEU A 146 -9.45 19.41 -11.57
C LEU A 146 -9.32 20.51 -10.51
N GLU A 147 -8.14 20.68 -9.94
CA GLU A 147 -7.85 21.69 -8.91
C GLU A 147 -8.03 23.12 -9.45
N ILE A 148 -7.66 23.36 -10.71
CA ILE A 148 -7.83 24.65 -11.41
C ILE A 148 -9.30 24.91 -11.72
N VAL A 149 -10.03 23.94 -12.29
CA VAL A 149 -11.46 24.10 -12.63
C VAL A 149 -12.27 24.44 -11.39
N LEU A 150 -12.11 23.66 -10.32
CA LEU A 150 -12.72 23.95 -9.00
C LEU A 150 -12.20 25.29 -8.41
N GLY A 151 -10.95 25.65 -8.66
CA GLY A 151 -10.34 26.89 -8.16
C GLY A 151 -10.94 28.15 -8.80
N ILE A 152 -11.25 28.11 -10.10
CA ILE A 152 -11.77 29.25 -10.85
C ILE A 152 -13.15 29.65 -10.34
N ASP A 153 -14.07 28.70 -10.13
CA ASP A 153 -15.41 28.97 -9.60
C ASP A 153 -15.35 29.67 -8.24
N ASN A 154 -14.44 29.21 -7.38
CA ASN A 154 -14.21 29.78 -6.05
C ASN A 154 -13.68 31.23 -6.12
N ILE A 155 -12.76 31.54 -7.05
CA ILE A 155 -12.22 32.90 -7.22
C ILE A 155 -13.28 33.84 -7.82
N ILE A 156 -14.02 33.39 -8.83
CA ILE A 156 -15.07 34.18 -9.47
C ILE A 156 -16.13 34.57 -8.44
N PHE A 157 -16.58 33.64 -7.59
CA PHE A 157 -17.54 33.93 -6.53
C PHE A 157 -17.03 35.01 -5.55
N ILE A 158 -15.77 34.90 -5.12
CA ILE A 158 -15.15 35.89 -4.21
C ILE A 158 -15.11 37.28 -4.86
N SER A 159 -14.71 37.37 -6.13
CA SER A 159 -14.66 38.65 -6.85
C SER A 159 -16.04 39.29 -7.05
N LEU A 160 -17.06 38.49 -7.40
CA LEU A 160 -18.44 38.96 -7.55
C LEU A 160 -19.04 39.43 -6.22
N ALA A 161 -18.71 38.77 -5.10
CA ALA A 161 -19.12 39.21 -3.78
C ALA A 161 -18.40 40.52 -3.37
N ALA A 162 -17.10 40.63 -3.65
CA ALA A 162 -16.31 41.81 -3.36
C ALA A 162 -16.73 43.03 -4.20
N ASP A 163 -17.30 42.84 -5.39
CA ASP A 163 -17.80 43.91 -6.24
C ASP A 163 -18.95 44.72 -5.64
N LYS A 164 -19.61 44.22 -4.59
CA LYS A 164 -20.61 44.97 -3.83
C LYS A 164 -20.01 46.00 -2.85
N LEU A 165 -18.67 46.02 -2.67
CA LEU A 165 -17.97 46.95 -1.79
C LEU A 165 -17.44 48.20 -2.54
N PRO A 166 -17.18 49.31 -1.81
CA PRO A 166 -16.52 50.50 -2.35
C PRO A 166 -15.18 50.16 -3.00
N ALA A 167 -14.82 50.89 -4.07
CA ALA A 167 -13.64 50.60 -4.89
C ALA A 167 -12.32 50.54 -4.11
N ASP A 168 -12.20 51.23 -2.98
CA ASP A 168 -11.00 51.20 -2.14
C ASP A 168 -10.86 49.90 -1.31
N GLN A 169 -11.96 49.19 -1.02
CA GLN A 169 -11.96 47.97 -0.20
C GLN A 169 -12.00 46.67 -1.02
N ARG A 170 -12.41 46.72 -2.30
CA ARG A 170 -12.56 45.52 -3.15
C ARG A 170 -11.30 44.65 -3.20
N LYS A 171 -10.13 45.27 -3.37
CA LYS A 171 -8.84 44.56 -3.41
C LYS A 171 -8.51 43.89 -2.08
N LYS A 172 -8.78 44.54 -0.96
CA LYS A 172 -8.55 43.98 0.38
C LYS A 172 -9.50 42.82 0.64
N ALA A 173 -10.79 42.98 0.35
CA ALA A 173 -11.79 41.94 0.51
C ALA A 173 -11.48 40.69 -0.35
N THR A 174 -11.06 40.88 -1.60
CA THR A 174 -10.68 39.78 -2.50
C THR A 174 -9.45 39.03 -2.01
N ASN A 175 -8.38 39.74 -1.61
CA ASN A 175 -7.16 39.10 -1.11
C ASN A 175 -7.40 38.35 0.21
N ILE A 176 -8.22 38.90 1.10
CA ILE A 176 -8.62 38.23 2.35
C ILE A 176 -9.44 36.98 2.03
N GLY A 177 -10.40 37.07 1.11
CA GLY A 177 -11.20 35.94 0.66
C GLY A 177 -10.35 34.83 0.05
N LEU A 178 -9.37 35.19 -0.78
CA LEU A 178 -8.45 34.23 -1.40
C LEU A 178 -7.54 33.56 -0.36
N ALA A 179 -6.99 34.32 0.59
CA ALA A 179 -6.16 33.79 1.67
C ALA A 179 -6.94 32.84 2.58
N LEU A 180 -8.18 33.21 2.96
CA LEU A 180 -9.04 32.37 3.78
C LEU A 180 -9.44 31.09 3.05
N ALA A 181 -9.76 31.16 1.75
CA ALA A 181 -10.08 29.99 0.94
C ALA A 181 -8.90 29.01 0.86
N MET A 182 -7.67 29.51 0.70
CA MET A 182 -6.47 28.67 0.69
C MET A 182 -6.23 27.99 2.05
N ILE A 183 -6.38 28.72 3.15
CA ILE A 183 -6.21 28.17 4.51
C ILE A 183 -7.26 27.08 4.77
N LEU A 184 -8.53 27.34 4.44
CA LEU A 184 -9.60 26.36 4.59
C LEU A 184 -9.32 25.10 3.77
N ARG A 185 -8.79 25.26 2.54
CA ARG A 185 -8.40 24.13 1.68
C ARG A 185 -7.32 23.27 2.31
N ILE A 186 -6.27 23.87 2.85
CA ILE A 186 -5.19 23.15 3.56
C ILE A 186 -5.75 22.42 4.80
N ALA A 187 -6.61 23.09 5.58
CA ALA A 187 -7.24 22.49 6.76
C ALA A 187 -8.13 21.29 6.39
N LEU A 188 -8.90 21.39 5.30
CA LEU A 188 -9.72 20.29 4.77
C LEU A 188 -8.86 19.11 4.31
N LEU A 189 -7.78 19.35 3.55
CA LEU A 189 -6.86 18.30 3.12
C LEU A 189 -6.21 17.58 4.31
N PHE A 190 -5.77 18.33 5.32
CA PHE A 190 -5.23 17.75 6.55
C PHE A 190 -6.30 16.95 7.32
N GLY A 191 -7.53 17.45 7.38
CA GLY A 191 -8.67 16.76 7.98
C GLY A 191 -8.96 15.41 7.31
N ILE A 192 -8.90 15.35 5.97
CA ILE A 192 -9.05 14.10 5.21
C ILE A 192 -7.91 13.13 5.55
N SER A 193 -6.66 13.61 5.64
CA SER A 193 -5.52 12.77 6.03
C SER A 193 -5.73 12.11 7.41
N VAL A 194 -6.24 12.85 8.38
CA VAL A 194 -6.57 12.31 9.71
C VAL A 194 -7.73 11.33 9.63
N LEU A 195 -8.74 11.61 8.81
CA LEU A 195 -9.92 10.76 8.64
C LEU A 195 -9.57 9.40 8.01
N ILE A 196 -8.66 9.37 7.04
CA ILE A 196 -8.17 8.11 6.44
C ILE A 196 -7.38 7.30 7.48
N SER A 197 -6.56 7.96 8.32
CA SER A 197 -5.81 7.27 9.38
C SER A 197 -6.71 6.59 10.42
N LEU A 198 -7.95 7.08 10.62
CA LEU A 198 -8.93 6.45 11.50
C LEU A 198 -9.51 5.15 10.93
N GLN A 199 -9.34 4.91 9.62
CA GLN A 199 -9.80 3.67 9.00
C GLN A 199 -8.82 2.50 9.23
N ALA A 200 -7.66 2.68 9.85
CA ALA A 200 -6.77 1.55 10.18
C ALA A 200 -7.21 0.81 11.46
N PRO A 201 -7.14 -0.54 11.52
CA PRO A 201 -7.49 -1.28 12.74
C PRO A 201 -6.46 -1.01 13.85
N TRP A 202 -6.92 -0.54 15.01
CA TRP A 202 -6.04 -0.13 16.11
C TRP A 202 -5.38 -1.32 16.84
N PHE A 203 -6.02 -2.49 16.80
CA PHE A 203 -5.55 -3.68 17.49
C PHE A 203 -5.77 -4.94 16.63
N ILE A 204 -4.70 -5.71 16.44
CA ILE A 204 -4.73 -7.06 15.89
C ILE A 204 -4.50 -7.98 17.08
N PHE A 205 -5.55 -8.66 17.54
CA PHE A 205 -5.41 -9.66 18.60
C PHE A 205 -5.35 -11.04 17.94
N ASP A 206 -4.22 -11.72 18.08
CA ASP A 206 -4.03 -13.09 17.61
C ASP A 206 -4.36 -14.06 18.76
N TRP A 207 -5.57 -14.61 18.79
CA TRP A 207 -5.89 -15.76 19.64
C TRP A 207 -5.46 -16.99 18.84
N GLY A 208 -4.49 -17.76 19.34
CA GLY A 208 -3.84 -18.90 18.68
C GLY A 208 -4.74 -20.11 18.34
N LEU A 209 -5.87 -19.87 17.67
CA LEU A 209 -6.81 -20.85 17.14
C LEU A 209 -7.28 -20.50 15.70
N GLY A 210 -6.51 -19.69 14.96
CA GLY A 210 -6.68 -19.51 13.52
C GLY A 210 -7.68 -18.44 13.07
N SER A 211 -8.34 -17.72 13.99
CA SER A 211 -9.18 -16.55 13.67
C SER A 211 -8.49 -15.25 14.10
N ARG A 212 -8.20 -14.37 13.13
CA ARG A 212 -7.61 -13.04 13.36
C ARG A 212 -8.73 -12.00 13.49
N ILE A 213 -8.92 -11.46 14.69
CA ILE A 213 -9.94 -10.42 14.93
C ILE A 213 -9.32 -9.06 14.65
N HIS A 214 -9.81 -8.38 13.61
CA HIS A 214 -9.46 -6.99 13.32
C HIS A 214 -10.46 -6.06 14.03
N ILE A 215 -10.02 -5.36 15.09
CA ILE A 215 -10.86 -4.34 15.74
C ILE A 215 -10.71 -3.04 14.94
N TRP A 216 -11.69 -2.77 14.08
CA TRP A 216 -11.77 -1.52 13.34
C TRP A 216 -12.38 -0.43 14.21
N ALA A 217 -11.64 0.65 14.46
CA ALA A 217 -12.17 1.84 15.10
C ALA A 217 -13.03 2.61 14.11
N VAL A 218 -14.31 2.27 14.03
CA VAL A 218 -15.20 2.88 13.05
C VAL A 218 -16.19 3.81 13.72
N PHE A 219 -15.84 5.11 13.72
CA PHE A 219 -16.84 6.16 13.58
C PHE A 219 -17.34 6.15 12.12
N ASN A 220 -18.31 5.29 11.83
CA ASN A 220 -19.09 5.37 10.59
C ASN A 220 -20.57 5.37 10.97
N SER A 221 -21.25 6.45 10.58
CA SER A 221 -22.66 6.75 10.85
C SER A 221 -23.65 5.74 10.22
N TYR A 222 -23.17 4.66 9.59
CA TYR A 222 -24.02 3.67 8.91
C TYR A 222 -23.72 2.22 9.30
N ARG A 223 -22.96 1.95 10.37
CA ARG A 223 -22.59 0.57 10.76
C ARG A 223 -23.14 0.15 12.13
N TRP A 224 -24.43 0.38 12.35
CA TRP A 224 -25.19 -0.46 13.26
C TRP A 224 -25.63 -1.69 12.46
N TRP A 225 -25.12 -2.89 12.79
CA TRP A 225 -25.85 -4.17 12.81
C TRP A 225 -25.00 -5.45 12.77
N TYR A 226 -23.67 -5.40 12.63
CA TYR A 226 -22.88 -6.64 12.71
C TYR A 226 -21.61 -6.47 13.53
N ILE A 227 -21.75 -6.63 14.85
CA ILE A 227 -20.72 -7.30 15.64
C ILE A 227 -20.81 -8.78 15.23
N LEU A 228 -20.13 -9.13 14.14
CA LEU A 228 -19.96 -10.52 13.73
C LEU A 228 -18.59 -10.96 14.24
N ILE A 229 -18.64 -11.74 15.32
CA ILE A 229 -17.56 -12.61 15.74
C ILE A 229 -17.33 -13.61 14.60
N ILE A 230 -16.18 -13.51 13.93
CA ILE A 230 -15.56 -14.59 13.16
C ILE A 230 -14.11 -14.66 13.64
#